data_AF-A0A7S4ST64-F1
#
_entry.id   AF-A0A7S4ST64-F1
#
_cell.length_a   1.000
_cell.length_b   1.000
_cell.length_c   1.000
_cell.angle_alpha   90.00
_cell.angle_beta   90.00
_cell.angle_gamma   90.00
#
_symmetry.space_group_name_H-M   'P 1'
#
loop_
_entity.id
_entity.type
_entity.pdbx_description
1 polymer ?
#
loop_
_entity_poly.entity_id
_entity_poly.type
_entity_poly.pdbx_seq_one_letter_code
_entity_poly.pdbx_strand_id
1 'polypeptide(L)'
;LRGIPYLLDRFGYSASSSFVVPRQCQLARYLPDGSIYVRHLDRCTSTLAEMGLLGWMRSSDYRHRVVTAILYMNSPKWEGGGNLRCFEEDNEESLIDVIPAGGTLVLFDASKIEHLVQPSSQERYALTLFINGVLSP
;
A
#
# COMPACT_ATOMS: atom_id res chain seq x y z
N LEU A 1 10.25 -13.79 -9.14
CA LEU A 1 10.05 -13.21 -7.80
C LEU A 1 11.41 -13.03 -7.15
N ARG A 2 11.85 -11.79 -6.89
CA ARG A 2 13.07 -11.56 -6.10
C ARG A 2 12.71 -11.68 -4.62
N GLY A 3 13.54 -12.36 -3.83
CA GLY A 3 13.23 -12.65 -2.42
C GLY A 3 13.27 -11.40 -1.53
N ILE A 4 12.68 -11.50 -0.32
CA ILE A 4 12.63 -10.44 0.69
C ILE A 4 14.01 -9.78 0.93
N PRO A 5 15.13 -10.53 1.08
CA PRO A 5 16.44 -9.91 1.31
C PRO A 5 16.90 -8.97 0.19
N TYR A 6 16.62 -9.33 -1.07
CA TYR A 6 16.97 -8.49 -2.22
C TYR A 6 16.19 -7.17 -2.21
N LEU A 7 14.90 -7.23 -1.86
CA LEU A 7 14.04 -6.04 -1.80
C LEU A 7 14.46 -5.13 -0.64
N LEU A 8 14.81 -5.71 0.51
CA LEU A 8 15.28 -4.96 1.66
C LEU A 8 16.58 -4.21 1.36
N ASP A 9 17.50 -4.82 0.61
CA ASP A 9 18.76 -4.20 0.22
C ASP A 9 18.58 -3.12 -0.87
N ARG A 10 17.86 -3.44 -1.95
CA ARG A 10 17.63 -2.52 -3.08
C ARG A 10 17.03 -1.18 -2.65
N PHE A 11 16.13 -1.21 -1.68
CA PHE A 11 15.42 -0.02 -1.22
C PHE A 11 16.02 0.58 0.07
N GLY A 12 17.20 0.11 0.49
CA GLY A 12 17.89 0.63 1.67
C GLY A 12 17.18 0.34 2.99
N TYR A 13 16.18 -0.54 2.99
CA TYR A 13 15.44 -0.91 4.21
C TYR A 13 16.35 -1.65 5.21
N SER A 14 17.34 -2.39 4.74
CA SER A 14 18.34 -3.07 5.58
C SER A 14 19.27 -2.11 6.33
N ALA A 15 19.48 -0.90 5.81
CA ALA A 15 20.35 0.12 6.39
C ALA A 15 19.61 1.12 7.30
N SER A 16 18.27 1.16 7.24
CA SER A 16 17.47 2.07 8.07
C SER A 16 17.22 1.49 9.45
N SER A 17 17.55 2.27 10.49
CA SER A 17 17.37 1.90 11.90
C SER A 17 16.09 2.48 12.53
N SER A 18 15.16 3.04 11.73
CA SER A 18 14.07 3.89 12.24
C SER A 18 12.67 3.50 11.75
N PHE A 19 12.37 2.20 11.63
CA PHE A 19 10.99 1.77 11.39
C PHE A 19 10.18 1.86 12.68
N VAL A 20 9.09 2.63 12.62
CA VAL A 20 8.13 2.74 13.72
C VAL A 20 6.96 1.83 13.40
N VAL A 21 6.71 0.87 14.29
CA VAL A 21 5.54 0.00 14.22
C VAL A 21 4.28 0.87 14.27
N PRO A 22 3.31 0.67 13.37
CA PRO A 22 2.08 1.45 13.38
C PRO A 22 1.33 1.28 14.70
N ARG A 23 0.84 2.40 15.25
CA ARG A 23 -0.01 2.38 16.46
C ARG A 23 -1.41 1.85 16.19
N GLN A 24 -1.83 1.85 14.92
CA GLN A 24 -3.17 1.47 14.48
C GLN A 24 -3.06 0.77 13.13
N CYS A 25 -3.95 -0.21 12.91
CA CYS A 25 -4.11 -0.88 11.62
C CYS A 25 -5.46 -0.48 11.02
N GLN A 26 -5.56 -0.50 9.70
CA GLN A 26 -6.81 -0.26 8.98
C GLN A 26 -7.42 -1.61 8.57
N LEU A 27 -8.60 -1.92 9.09
CA LEU A 27 -9.42 -3.03 8.59
C LEU A 27 -10.37 -2.49 7.52
N ALA A 28 -10.22 -2.94 6.28
CA ALA A 28 -11.09 -2.57 5.18
C ALA A 28 -12.01 -3.74 4.79
N ARG A 29 -13.29 -3.41 4.55
CA ARG A 29 -14.29 -4.31 3.98
C ARG A 29 -14.89 -3.66 2.75
N TYR A 30 -14.76 -4.31 1.59
CA TYR A 30 -15.41 -3.91 0.35
C TYR A 30 -16.60 -4.82 0.10
N LEU A 31 -17.77 -4.24 -0.10
CA LEU A 31 -18.99 -4.96 -0.43
C LEU A 31 -19.05 -5.26 -1.94
N PRO A 32 -19.84 -6.25 -2.37
CA PRO A 32 -20.03 -6.58 -3.78
C PRO A 32 -21.01 -5.62 -4.49
N ASP A 33 -20.84 -4.32 -4.26
CA ASP A 33 -21.70 -3.23 -4.78
C ASP A 33 -20.97 -2.34 -5.80
N GLY A 34 -19.79 -2.78 -6.27
CA GLY A 34 -18.92 -1.99 -7.13
C GLY A 34 -18.00 -1.03 -6.38
N SER A 35 -17.92 -1.13 -5.04
CA SER A 35 -16.93 -0.39 -4.24
C SER A 35 -15.51 -0.58 -4.76
N ILE A 36 -14.78 0.52 -4.88
CA ILE A 36 -13.39 0.58 -5.35
C ILE A 36 -12.54 1.45 -4.44
N TYR A 37 -11.22 1.41 -4.66
CA TYR A 37 -10.32 2.47 -4.21
C TYR A 37 -9.52 2.97 -5.41
N VAL A 38 -9.60 4.27 -5.69
CA VAL A 38 -9.03 4.87 -6.90
C VAL A 38 -7.49 4.84 -6.88
N ARG A 39 -6.85 5.03 -8.05
CA ARG A 39 -5.38 5.08 -8.19
C ARG A 39 -4.81 6.18 -7.29
N HIS A 40 -3.85 5.83 -6.43
CA HIS A 40 -3.22 6.75 -5.48
C HIS A 40 -1.87 6.21 -4.99
N LEU A 41 -1.11 7.08 -4.31
CA LEU A 41 0.00 6.73 -3.44
C LEU A 41 -0.44 6.73 -1.98
N ASP A 42 0.14 5.84 -1.18
CA ASP A 42 -0.11 5.80 0.26
C ASP A 42 0.63 6.91 1.02
N ARG A 43 1.81 7.29 0.55
CA ARG A 43 2.57 8.41 1.08
C ARG A 43 2.17 9.69 0.38
N CYS A 44 1.83 10.71 1.16
CA CYS A 44 1.67 12.06 0.64
C CYS A 44 3.05 12.69 0.38
N THR A 45 3.34 12.99 -0.88
CA THR A 45 4.60 13.59 -1.34
C THR A 45 4.53 15.09 -1.61
N SER A 46 3.32 15.67 -1.63
CA SER A 46 3.15 17.10 -1.91
C SER A 46 3.74 17.98 -0.81
N THR A 47 4.11 19.19 -1.18
CA THR A 47 4.77 20.17 -0.31
C THR A 47 3.76 21.06 0.43
N LEU A 48 4.23 21.78 1.46
CA LEU A 48 3.43 22.80 2.16
C LEU A 48 2.94 23.88 1.19
N ALA A 49 3.76 24.24 0.20
CA ALA A 49 3.41 25.25 -0.81
C ALA A 49 2.22 24.79 -1.68
N GLU A 50 2.20 23.50 -2.05
CA GLU A 50 1.14 22.92 -2.89
C GLU A 50 -0.16 22.69 -2.13
N MET A 51 -0.09 22.23 -0.88
CA MET A 51 -1.27 21.86 -0.08
C MET A 51 -1.82 22.99 0.81
N GLY A 52 -1.03 24.03 1.04
CA GLY A 52 -1.28 25.04 2.07
C GLY A 52 -1.19 24.46 3.50
N LEU A 53 -1.21 25.36 4.50
CA LEU A 53 -1.02 24.99 5.91
C LEU A 53 -2.04 23.97 6.41
N LEU A 54 -3.32 24.16 6.09
CA LEU A 54 -4.37 23.26 6.56
C LEU A 54 -4.24 21.86 5.94
N GLY A 55 -3.97 21.77 4.64
CA GLY A 55 -3.73 20.48 3.97
C GLY A 55 -2.51 19.76 4.54
N TRP A 56 -1.43 20.50 4.77
CA TRP A 56 -0.19 19.98 5.36
C TRP A 56 -0.36 19.42 6.78
N MET A 57 -1.13 20.11 7.64
CA MET A 57 -1.42 19.62 8.98
C MET A 57 -2.26 18.34 8.94
N ARG A 58 -3.28 18.30 8.08
CA ARG A 58 -4.16 17.13 7.90
C ARG A 58 -3.46 15.93 7.28
N SER A 59 -2.39 16.15 6.51
CA SER A 59 -1.66 15.06 5.85
C SER A 59 -0.54 14.45 6.71
N SER A 60 -0.33 14.95 7.94
CA SER A 60 0.74 14.52 8.85
C SER A 60 0.83 12.99 9.03
N ASP A 61 -0.30 12.30 9.11
CA ASP A 61 -0.38 10.84 9.28
C ASP A 61 0.03 10.02 8.03
N TYR A 62 0.10 10.66 6.86
CA TYR A 62 0.44 10.00 5.58
C TYR A 62 1.85 10.34 5.09
N ARG A 63 2.43 11.46 5.55
CA ARG A 63 3.73 11.98 5.03
C ARG A 63 4.95 11.14 5.39
N HIS A 64 4.85 10.30 6.42
CA HIS A 64 5.99 9.53 6.96
C HIS A 64 5.91 8.03 6.67
N ARG A 65 4.90 7.60 5.90
CA ARG A 65 4.73 6.19 5.50
C ARG A 65 5.85 5.80 4.54
N VAL A 66 6.49 4.67 4.81
CA VAL A 66 7.59 4.15 3.99
C VAL A 66 7.25 2.80 3.39
N VAL A 67 6.59 1.92 4.17
CA VAL A 67 6.16 0.61 3.69
C VAL A 67 4.68 0.44 4.01
N THR A 68 3.92 0.03 3.00
CA THR A 68 2.57 -0.48 3.20
C THR A 68 2.63 -1.99 3.22
N ALA A 69 2.01 -2.59 4.24
CA ALA A 69 1.80 -4.03 4.32
C ALA A 69 0.30 -4.34 4.35
N ILE A 70 -0.14 -5.27 3.50
CA ILE A 70 -1.55 -5.69 3.40
C ILE A 70 -1.63 -7.20 3.62
N LEU A 71 -2.39 -7.61 4.62
CA LEU A 71 -2.74 -9.02 4.84
C LEU A 71 -4.18 -9.27 4.41
N TYR A 72 -4.37 -10.20 3.48
CA TYR A 72 -5.68 -10.61 3.02
C TYR A 72 -6.26 -11.73 3.90
N MET A 73 -7.51 -11.53 4.32
CA MET A 73 -8.24 -12.44 5.22
C MET A 73 -9.42 -13.13 4.51
N ASN A 74 -9.34 -13.22 3.19
CA ASN A 74 -10.37 -13.82 2.35
C ASN A 74 -10.23 -15.36 2.28
N SER A 75 -11.01 -16.02 1.41
CA SER A 75 -10.78 -17.43 1.09
C SER A 75 -9.38 -17.64 0.48
N PRO A 76 -8.64 -18.71 0.85
CA PRO A 76 -7.39 -19.08 0.16
C PRO A 76 -7.58 -19.42 -1.32
N LYS A 77 -8.77 -19.87 -1.71
CA LYS A 77 -9.17 -20.10 -3.12
C LYS A 77 -10.06 -18.95 -3.58
N TRP A 78 -9.52 -17.75 -3.60
CA TRP A 78 -10.29 -16.55 -3.91
C TRP A 78 -10.58 -16.42 -5.40
N GLU A 79 -11.86 -16.22 -5.74
CA GLU A 79 -12.34 -16.04 -7.13
C GLU A 79 -13.21 -14.77 -7.28
N GLY A 80 -13.33 -13.97 -6.23
CA GLY A 80 -14.22 -12.80 -6.18
C GLY A 80 -13.72 -11.55 -6.92
N GLY A 81 -12.60 -11.62 -7.62
CA GLY A 81 -11.94 -10.44 -8.20
C GLY A 81 -11.39 -9.50 -7.12
N GLY A 82 -11.57 -8.18 -7.27
CA GLY A 82 -11.12 -7.22 -6.27
C GLY A 82 -9.59 -7.12 -6.15
N ASN A 83 -8.87 -7.33 -7.24
CA ASN A 83 -7.42 -7.32 -7.23
C ASN A 83 -6.88 -5.96 -6.78
N LEU A 84 -5.75 -5.99 -6.07
CA LEU A 84 -4.91 -4.82 -5.91
C LEU A 84 -4.09 -4.69 -7.19
N ARG A 85 -4.33 -3.63 -7.96
CA ARG A 85 -3.57 -3.32 -9.15
C ARG A 85 -2.49 -2.31 -8.81
N CYS A 86 -1.24 -2.68 -9.03
CA CYS A 86 -0.06 -1.86 -8.80
C CYS A 86 0.54 -1.41 -10.14
N PHE A 87 1.06 -0.18 -10.17
CA PHE A 87 1.72 0.41 -11.32
C PHE A 87 3.19 0.70 -10.97
N GLU A 88 4.13 0.22 -11.78
CA GLU A 88 5.56 0.55 -11.59
C GLU A 88 5.87 1.97 -12.07
N GLU A 89 6.63 2.71 -11.26
CA GLU A 89 6.99 4.12 -11.48
C GLU A 89 7.66 4.38 -12.84
N ASP A 90 8.48 3.44 -13.32
CA ASP A 90 9.28 3.60 -14.54
C ASP A 90 8.61 3.02 -15.80
N ASN A 91 7.46 2.33 -15.66
CA ASN A 91 6.79 1.70 -16.79
C ASN A 91 5.29 1.50 -16.52
N GLU A 92 4.46 2.41 -17.04
CA GLU A 92 3.00 2.31 -16.91
C GLU A 92 2.41 1.06 -17.58
N GLU A 93 3.13 0.42 -18.52
CA GLU A 93 2.71 -0.86 -19.11
C GLU A 93 2.99 -2.05 -18.17
N SER A 94 3.85 -1.88 -17.17
CA SER A 94 4.14 -2.86 -16.13
C SER A 94 3.12 -2.72 -15.00
N LEU A 95 1.96 -3.35 -15.21
CA LEU A 95 0.91 -3.50 -14.20
C LEU A 95 0.97 -4.89 -13.57
N ILE A 96 0.87 -4.93 -12.23
CA ILE A 96 0.83 -6.17 -11.46
C ILE A 96 -0.51 -6.23 -10.73
N ASP A 97 -1.30 -7.26 -11.03
CA ASP A 97 -2.52 -7.56 -10.29
C ASP A 97 -2.23 -8.61 -9.21
N VAL A 98 -2.49 -8.24 -7.96
CA VAL A 98 -2.41 -9.15 -6.82
C VAL A 98 -3.79 -9.63 -6.43
N ILE A 99 -4.01 -10.94 -6.55
CA ILE A 99 -5.23 -11.61 -6.12
C ILE A 99 -5.29 -11.56 -4.58
N PRO A 100 -6.40 -11.10 -3.97
CA PRO A 100 -6.49 -10.93 -2.52
C PRO A 100 -6.82 -12.25 -1.80
N ALA A 101 -6.11 -13.34 -2.14
CA ALA A 101 -6.33 -14.66 -1.54
C ALA A 101 -5.93 -14.68 -0.06
N GLY A 102 -6.71 -15.37 0.77
CA GLY A 102 -6.47 -15.52 2.20
C GLY A 102 -5.05 -15.98 2.54
N GLY A 103 -4.41 -15.31 3.48
CA GLY A 103 -3.03 -15.60 3.89
C GLY A 103 -1.95 -14.92 3.02
N THR A 104 -2.34 -14.24 1.95
CA THR A 104 -1.41 -13.45 1.14
C THR A 104 -1.01 -12.18 1.90
N LEU A 105 0.29 -12.00 2.09
CA LEU A 105 0.90 -10.76 2.60
C LEU A 105 1.58 -10.03 1.44
N VAL A 106 1.18 -8.78 1.22
CA VAL A 106 1.80 -7.87 0.24
C VAL A 106 2.58 -6.80 0.98
N LEU A 107 3.79 -6.51 0.51
CA LEU A 107 4.58 -5.37 0.98
C LEU A 107 5.04 -4.55 -0.23
N PHE A 108 4.92 -3.24 -0.14
CA PHE A 108 5.42 -2.33 -1.17
C PHE A 108 5.84 -0.97 -0.59
N ASP A 109 6.65 -0.24 -1.36
CA ASP A 109 7.11 1.10 -1.04
C ASP A 109 5.94 2.08 -1.17
N ALA A 110 5.54 2.68 -0.05
CA ALA A 110 4.39 3.59 0.05
C ALA A 110 4.57 4.88 -0.77
N SER A 111 5.82 5.21 -1.14
CA SER A 111 6.16 6.42 -1.90
C SER A 111 6.29 6.21 -3.41
N LYS A 112 6.39 4.96 -3.87
CA LYS A 112 6.68 4.65 -5.28
C LYS A 112 5.60 3.85 -5.99
N ILE A 113 4.87 3.01 -5.26
CA ILE A 113 3.91 2.10 -5.87
C ILE A 113 2.51 2.71 -5.84
N GLU A 114 2.14 3.34 -6.95
CA GLU A 114 0.75 3.71 -7.19
C GLU A 114 -0.10 2.46 -7.31
N HIS A 115 -1.30 2.50 -6.74
CA HIS A 115 -2.19 1.35 -6.78
C HIS A 115 -3.67 1.73 -6.67
N LEU A 116 -4.52 0.80 -7.10
CA LEU A 116 -5.97 0.87 -6.98
C LEU A 116 -6.55 -0.47 -6.54
N VAL A 117 -7.76 -0.46 -6.00
CA VAL A 117 -8.52 -1.67 -5.68
C VAL A 117 -9.67 -1.79 -6.68
N GLN A 118 -9.65 -2.88 -7.44
CA GLN A 118 -10.71 -3.22 -8.39
C GLN A 118 -12.00 -3.62 -7.67
N PRO A 119 -13.16 -3.57 -8.36
CA PRO A 119 -14.41 -4.06 -7.78
C PRO A 119 -14.34 -5.57 -7.52
N SER A 120 -15.07 -6.02 -6.49
CA SER A 120 -15.18 -7.41 -6.07
C SER A 120 -16.62 -7.89 -6.22
N SER A 121 -16.82 -9.16 -6.55
CA SER A 121 -18.14 -9.83 -6.57
C SER A 121 -18.50 -10.48 -5.24
N GLN A 122 -17.58 -10.46 -4.26
CA GLN A 122 -17.76 -10.99 -2.91
C GLN A 122 -17.26 -9.99 -1.87
N GLU A 123 -17.62 -10.17 -0.59
CA GLU A 123 -17.07 -9.34 0.49
C GLU A 123 -15.56 -9.55 0.62
N ARG A 124 -14.79 -8.48 0.37
CA ARG A 124 -13.33 -8.51 0.39
C ARG A 124 -12.79 -7.81 1.64
N TYR A 125 -12.00 -8.55 2.40
CA TYR A 125 -11.38 -8.12 3.64
C TYR A 125 -9.87 -7.94 3.48
N ALA A 126 -9.35 -6.84 4.04
CA ALA A 126 -7.93 -6.55 4.08
C ALA A 126 -7.55 -5.87 5.39
N LEU A 127 -6.44 -6.29 6.00
CA LEU A 127 -5.81 -5.59 7.12
C LEU A 127 -4.57 -4.87 6.59
N THR A 128 -4.58 -3.55 6.64
CA THR A 128 -3.48 -2.70 6.16
C THR A 128 -2.72 -2.11 7.33
N LEU A 129 -1.39 -2.17 7.25
CA LEU A 129 -0.45 -1.59 8.18
C LEU A 129 0.41 -0.57 7.43
N PHE A 130 0.47 0.65 7.96
CA PHE A 130 1.32 1.70 7.41
C PHE A 130 2.53 1.88 8.31
N ILE A 131 3.68 1.40 7.87
CA ILE A 131 4.93 1.49 8.61
C ILE A 131 5.53 2.86 8.33
N ASN A 132 5.82 3.62 9.39
CA ASN A 132 6.47 4.91 9.29
C ASN A 132 7.98 4.75 9.42
N GLY A 133 8.74 5.62 8.77
CA GLY A 133 10.19 5.64 8.91
C GLY A 133 10.85 6.85 8.26
N VAL A 134 12.13 7.03 8.56
CA VAL A 134 12.99 7.94 7.83
C VAL A 134 13.75 7.11 6.79
N LEU A 135 13.44 7.34 5.52
CA LEU A 135 14.27 6.82 4.43
C LEU A 135 15.52 7.69 4.37
N SER A 136 16.69 7.05 4.39
CA SER A 136 17.94 7.73 4.07
C SER A 136 17.87 8.23 2.62
N PRO A 137 18.36 9.44 2.33
CA PRO A 137 18.39 9.97 0.97
C PRO A 137 19.23 9.10 0.02
#